data_AF-A0AA43JS26-F1
#
_entry.id   AF-A0AA43JS26-F1
#
_cell.length_a   1.000
_cell.length_b   1.000
_cell.length_c   1.000
_cell.angle_alpha   90.00
_cell.angle_beta   90.00
_cell.angle_gamma   90.00
#
_symmetry.space_group_name_H-M   'P 1'
#
loop_
_entity.id
_entity.type
_entity.pdbx_description
1 polymer ?
#
loop_
_entity_poly.entity_id
_entity_poly.type
_entity_poly.pdbx_seq_one_letter_code
_entity_poly.pdbx_strand_id
1 'polypeptide(L)'
;MSSIGFGAVFAAVSISALPGYIQFGATAILILALLIVVHEFGHFITARWVGVPVQVFSIGFGRKLWGRQAGETEFMVCAVPLGGYVKFYGDDADEELPEKYKDYSFAKEAVWKRLLIVLAGPLFNIILAVFIFALAAMVGWPEISEENYKTLPATVNAVVPDQP
;
A
#
# COMPACT_ATOMS: atom_id res chain seq x y z
N MET A 1 28.47 15.90 -29.38
CA MET A 1 27.13 16.19 -28.80
C MET A 1 26.63 14.90 -28.17
N SER A 2 26.86 14.73 -26.87
CA SER A 2 26.33 13.62 -26.08
C SER A 2 26.15 14.08 -24.64
N SER A 3 25.09 13.55 -24.03
CA SER A 3 24.85 13.46 -22.60
C SER A 3 24.69 14.74 -21.80
N ILE A 4 23.46 15.28 -21.78
CA ILE A 4 22.80 15.64 -20.52
C ILE A 4 21.30 15.31 -20.70
N GLY A 5 20.76 14.40 -19.88
CA GLY A 5 19.34 14.06 -19.93
C GLY A 5 18.86 13.26 -18.72
N PHE A 6 18.25 13.98 -17.77
CA PHE A 6 17.28 13.50 -16.77
C PHE A 6 17.71 12.81 -15.46
N GLY A 7 18.95 12.34 -15.29
CA GLY A 7 19.38 11.75 -14.00
C GLY A 7 19.79 12.77 -12.93
N ALA A 8 20.02 14.02 -13.30
CA ALA A 8 20.76 15.00 -12.49
C ALA A 8 19.90 16.03 -11.74
N VAL A 9 18.58 15.86 -11.63
CA VAL A 9 17.68 16.89 -11.08
C VAL A 9 16.81 16.41 -9.88
N PHE A 10 16.94 15.15 -9.45
CA PHE A 10 16.50 14.71 -8.11
C PHE A 10 17.74 14.25 -7.31
N ALA A 11 18.53 15.20 -6.79
CA ALA A 11 18.51 15.62 -5.38
C ALA A 11 19.11 14.55 -4.43
N ALA A 12 20.43 14.51 -4.25
CA ALA A 12 21.16 15.29 -3.24
C ALA A 12 20.91 14.90 -1.76
N VAL A 13 20.68 13.62 -1.47
CA VAL A 13 21.30 12.80 -0.41
C VAL A 13 21.10 11.39 -0.95
N SER A 14 22.15 10.73 -1.44
CA SER A 14 22.03 9.31 -1.83
C SER A 14 21.36 8.60 -0.65
N ILE A 15 20.25 7.88 -0.86
CA ILE A 15 19.51 7.23 0.24
C ILE A 15 20.46 6.47 1.18
N SER A 16 21.55 5.94 0.64
CA SER A 16 22.71 5.32 1.31
C SER A 16 23.46 6.17 2.36
N ALA A 17 23.32 7.49 2.38
CA ALA A 17 23.98 8.42 3.30
C ALA A 17 23.13 8.77 4.54
N LEU A 18 21.87 8.36 4.57
CA LEU A 18 21.01 8.50 5.76
C LEU A 18 21.34 7.40 6.78
N PRO A 19 21.20 7.67 8.09
CA PRO A 19 21.26 6.63 9.12
C PRO A 19 20.31 5.46 8.79
N GLY A 20 20.75 4.22 9.00
CA GLY A 20 20.00 3.03 8.59
C GLY A 20 18.56 2.95 9.12
N TYR A 21 18.28 3.55 10.29
CA TYR A 21 16.93 3.63 10.83
C TYR A 21 15.98 4.54 10.01
N ILE A 22 16.50 5.59 9.38
CA ILE A 22 15.72 6.48 8.51
C ILE A 22 15.36 5.75 7.22
N GLN A 23 16.33 5.04 6.64
CA GLN A 23 16.09 4.20 5.46
C GLN A 23 15.03 3.14 5.75
N PHE A 24 15.19 2.40 6.84
CA PHE A 24 14.22 1.39 7.28
C PHE A 24 12.83 1.98 7.47
N GLY A 25 12.73 3.11 8.19
CA GLY A 25 11.46 3.80 8.43
C GLY A 25 10.79 4.27 7.14
N ALA A 26 11.55 4.89 6.23
CA ALA A 26 11.03 5.34 4.94
C ALA A 26 10.54 4.16 4.08
N THR A 27 11.30 3.07 3.99
CA THR A 27 10.90 1.86 3.28
C THR A 27 9.65 1.23 3.90
N ALA A 28 9.57 1.16 5.22
CA ALA A 28 8.40 0.63 5.92
C ALA A 28 7.14 1.46 5.63
N ILE A 29 7.24 2.80 5.66
CA ILE A 29 6.12 3.69 5.33
C ILE A 29 5.68 3.49 3.87
N LEU A 30 6.62 3.37 2.93
CA LEU A 30 6.30 3.16 1.52
C LEU A 30 5.59 1.83 1.28
N ILE A 31 6.09 0.74 1.88
CA ILE A 31 5.46 -0.59 1.77
C ILE A 31 4.08 -0.57 2.41
N LEU A 32 3.95 0.03 3.60
CA LEU A 32 2.67 0.13 4.30
C LEU A 32 1.65 0.95 3.49
N ALA A 33 2.06 2.08 2.93
CA ALA A 33 1.20 2.90 2.07
C ALA A 33 0.70 2.12 0.85
N LEU A 34 1.59 1.35 0.19
CA LEU A 34 1.21 0.49 -0.93
C LEU A 34 0.21 -0.60 -0.51
N LEU A 35 0.48 -1.30 0.59
CA LEU A 35 -0.41 -2.32 1.14
C LEU A 35 -1.80 -1.77 1.42
N ILE A 36 -1.88 -0.58 2.01
CA ILE A 36 -3.16 0.04 2.33
C ILE A 36 -3.91 0.43 1.06
N VAL A 37 -3.25 1.07 0.08
CA VAL A 37 -3.91 1.46 -1.18
C VAL A 37 -4.49 0.25 -1.90
N VAL A 38 -3.76 -0.86 -1.95
CA VAL A 38 -4.23 -2.10 -2.61
C VAL A 38 -5.33 -2.78 -1.79
N HIS A 39 -5.26 -2.73 -0.47
CA HIS A 39 -6.31 -3.21 0.43
C HIS A 39 -7.63 -2.46 0.21
N GLU A 40 -7.61 -1.13 0.27
CA GLU A 40 -8.79 -0.31 0.04
C GLU A 40 -9.32 -0.48 -1.39
N PHE A 41 -8.43 -0.61 -2.37
CA PHE A 41 -8.82 -0.90 -3.74
C PHE A 41 -9.60 -2.22 -3.86
N GLY A 42 -9.22 -3.25 -3.10
CA GLY A 42 -9.94 -4.52 -3.04
C GLY A 42 -11.37 -4.37 -2.55
N HIS A 43 -11.58 -3.61 -1.45
CA HIS A 43 -12.93 -3.27 -0.97
C HIS A 43 -13.74 -2.52 -2.04
N PHE A 44 -13.13 -1.50 -2.64
CA PHE A 44 -13.76 -0.64 -3.63
C PHE A 44 -14.22 -1.41 -4.87
N ILE A 45 -13.31 -2.15 -5.52
CA ILE A 45 -13.62 -2.85 -6.77
C ILE A 45 -14.67 -3.94 -6.55
N THR A 46 -14.58 -4.64 -5.41
CA THR A 46 -15.54 -5.68 -5.06
C THR A 46 -16.92 -5.09 -4.79
N ALA A 47 -17.01 -3.97 -4.08
CA ALA A 47 -18.27 -3.26 -3.87
C ALA A 47 -18.92 -2.84 -5.18
N ARG A 48 -18.15 -2.24 -6.09
CA ARG A 48 -18.62 -1.88 -7.43
C ARG A 48 -19.09 -3.10 -8.23
N TRP A 49 -18.41 -4.24 -8.08
CA TRP A 49 -18.76 -5.46 -8.79
C TRP A 49 -20.06 -6.11 -8.27
N VAL A 50 -20.29 -6.12 -6.96
CA VAL A 50 -21.53 -6.65 -6.36
C VAL A 50 -22.68 -5.62 -6.31
N GLY A 51 -22.50 -4.46 -6.94
CA GLY A 51 -23.51 -3.42 -7.10
C GLY A 51 -23.75 -2.57 -5.86
N VAL A 52 -22.81 -2.53 -4.91
CA VAL A 52 -22.88 -1.64 -3.74
C VAL A 52 -22.30 -0.27 -4.12
N PRO A 53 -23.09 0.82 -4.02
CA PRO A 53 -22.63 2.16 -4.34
C PRO A 53 -21.61 2.65 -3.30
N VAL A 54 -20.53 3.24 -3.80
CA VAL A 54 -19.43 3.77 -3.00
C VAL A 54 -19.46 5.28 -3.08
N GLN A 55 -19.47 5.93 -1.92
CA GLN A 55 -19.51 7.37 -1.79
C GLN A 55 -18.10 7.97 -1.81
N VAL A 56 -17.17 7.42 -1.03
CA VAL A 56 -15.79 7.93 -0.91
C VAL A 56 -14.79 6.80 -1.03
N PHE A 57 -13.76 7.03 -1.84
CA PHE A 57 -12.53 6.25 -1.84
C PHE A 57 -11.39 7.17 -1.40
N SER A 58 -10.82 6.91 -0.23
CA SER A 58 -9.78 7.74 0.36
C SER A 58 -8.44 7.01 0.45
N ILE A 59 -7.39 7.67 -0.02
CA ILE A 59 -6.01 7.30 0.26
C ILE A 59 -5.50 8.24 1.34
N GLY A 60 -5.21 7.68 2.52
CA GLY A 60 -4.80 8.41 3.70
C GLY A 60 -5.95 8.85 4.61
N PHE A 61 -5.60 9.59 5.66
CA PHE A 61 -6.52 10.15 6.64
C PHE A 61 -6.30 11.65 6.88
N GLY A 62 -7.28 12.28 7.53
CA GLY A 62 -7.21 13.66 7.97
C GLY A 62 -7.56 14.66 6.87
N ARG A 63 -6.84 15.78 6.81
CA ARG A 63 -7.14 16.87 5.88
C ARG A 63 -6.99 16.41 4.43
N LYS A 64 -8.08 16.53 3.66
CA LYS A 64 -8.09 16.33 2.21
C LYS A 64 -7.09 17.29 1.55
N LEU A 65 -6.11 16.75 0.84
CA LEU A 65 -5.16 17.52 0.04
C LEU A 65 -5.68 17.71 -1.37
N TRP A 66 -6.27 16.66 -1.93
CA TRP A 66 -6.81 16.66 -3.27
C TRP A 66 -7.98 15.68 -3.37
N GLY A 67 -8.89 15.92 -4.31
CA GLY A 67 -9.86 14.91 -4.69
C GLY A 67 -10.68 15.30 -5.90
N ARG A 68 -11.33 14.31 -6.48
CA ARG A 68 -12.11 14.41 -7.70
C ARG A 68 -13.35 13.53 -7.61
N GLN A 69 -14.49 14.11 -7.95
CA GLN A 69 -15.73 13.36 -8.14
C GLN A 69 -15.65 12.60 -9.48
N ALA A 70 -15.89 11.29 -9.46
CA ALA A 70 -16.04 10.47 -10.65
C ALA A 70 -17.32 9.63 -10.55
N GLY A 71 -18.36 10.12 -11.21
CA GLY A 71 -19.71 9.59 -11.05
C GLY A 71 -20.19 9.81 -9.62
N GLU A 72 -20.45 8.72 -8.91
CA GLU A 72 -21.01 8.74 -7.55
C GLU A 72 -19.92 8.63 -6.47
N THR A 73 -18.69 8.30 -6.87
CA THR A 73 -17.58 8.13 -5.93
C THR A 73 -16.68 9.36 -5.96
N GLU A 74 -16.43 9.90 -4.78
CA GLU A 74 -15.38 10.88 -4.54
C GLU A 74 -14.05 10.17 -4.29
N PHE A 75 -13.08 10.38 -5.18
CA PHE A 75 -11.72 9.90 -4.98
C PHE A 75 -10.90 11.00 -4.31
N MET A 76 -10.27 10.72 -3.18
CA MET A 76 -9.49 11.72 -2.48
C MET A 76 -8.16 11.20 -1.93
N VAL A 77 -7.22 12.12 -1.78
CA VAL A 77 -5.92 11.91 -1.17
C VAL A 77 -5.79 12.86 0.01
N CYS A 78 -5.48 12.31 1.18
CA CYS A 78 -5.37 13.06 2.43
C CYS A 78 -3.92 13.17 2.91
N ALA A 79 -3.69 14.07 3.87
CA ALA A 79 -2.36 14.45 4.32
C ALA A 79 -1.58 13.33 5.01
N VAL A 80 -2.26 12.42 5.71
CA VAL A 80 -1.62 11.34 6.45
C VAL A 80 -1.68 10.06 5.63
N PRO A 81 -0.56 9.53 5.10
CA PRO A 81 -0.55 8.37 4.22
C PRO A 81 -0.66 7.02 4.96
N LEU A 82 -0.75 7.03 6.29
CA LEU A 82 -0.81 5.83 7.15
C LEU A 82 -2.24 5.27 7.24
N GLY A 83 -2.91 5.13 6.10
CA GLY A 83 -4.33 4.78 6.10
C GLY A 83 -5.06 4.99 4.80
N GLY A 84 -6.37 4.79 4.88
CA GLY A 84 -7.33 4.90 3.79
C GLY A 84 -8.66 4.34 4.26
N TYR A 85 -9.71 4.61 3.50
CA TYR A 85 -11.02 4.01 3.75
C TYR A 85 -11.90 4.06 2.51
N VAL A 86 -12.82 3.11 2.43
CA VAL A 86 -13.92 3.08 1.48
C VAL A 86 -15.23 3.32 2.23
N LYS A 87 -15.90 4.43 1.94
CA LYS A 87 -17.19 4.77 2.54
C LYS A 87 -18.33 4.40 1.60
N PHE A 88 -19.29 3.64 2.11
CA PHE A 88 -20.50 3.23 1.39
C PHE A 88 -21.66 4.17 1.73
N TYR A 89 -22.63 4.31 0.82
CA TYR A 89 -23.82 5.11 1.12
C TYR A 89 -24.64 4.49 2.27
N GLY A 90 -25.08 5.32 3.22
CA GLY A 90 -25.90 4.90 4.35
C GLY A 90 -25.18 3.94 5.31
N ASP A 91 -23.86 4.07 5.39
CA ASP A 91 -23.01 3.44 6.41
C ASP A 91 -23.10 4.22 7.74
N ASP A 92 -23.28 5.55 7.65
CA ASP A 92 -23.57 6.43 8.79
C ASP A 92 -25.09 6.68 8.91
N ALA A 93 -25.63 6.51 10.13
CA ALA A 93 -27.08 6.64 10.37
C ALA A 93 -27.61 8.09 10.25
N ASP A 94 -26.76 9.07 10.53
CA ASP A 94 -27.10 10.51 10.54
C ASP A 94 -26.63 11.23 9.27
N GLU A 95 -26.26 10.49 8.22
CA GLU A 95 -25.73 11.06 6.99
C GLU A 95 -26.83 11.63 6.08
N GLU A 96 -26.63 12.87 5.63
CA GLU A 96 -27.45 13.47 4.57
C GLU A 96 -27.08 12.86 3.21
N LEU A 97 -27.89 11.90 2.77
CA LEU A 97 -27.68 11.22 1.50
C LEU A 97 -28.35 11.95 0.33
N PRO A 98 -27.78 11.89 -0.89
CA PRO A 98 -28.46 12.35 -2.10
C PRO A 98 -29.81 11.66 -2.27
N GLU A 99 -30.76 12.32 -2.93
CA GLU A 99 -32.13 11.82 -3.08
C GLU A 99 -32.21 10.40 -3.67
N LYS A 100 -31.29 10.06 -4.58
CA LYS A 100 -31.14 8.71 -5.16
C LYS A 100 -30.87 7.61 -4.10
N TYR A 101 -30.17 7.94 -3.02
CA TYR A 101 -29.69 7.01 -2.00
C TYR A 101 -30.31 7.25 -0.62
N LYS A 102 -31.34 8.12 -0.53
CA LYS A 102 -31.93 8.54 0.74
C LYS A 102 -32.41 7.38 1.63
N ASP A 103 -32.91 6.31 1.02
CA ASP A 103 -33.38 5.11 1.72
C ASP A 103 -32.39 3.93 1.66
N TYR A 104 -31.22 4.14 1.03
CA TYR A 104 -30.20 3.11 0.89
C TYR A 104 -29.37 3.01 2.18
N SER A 105 -29.04 1.79 2.59
CA SER A 105 -28.12 1.56 3.70
C SER A 105 -27.29 0.32 3.46
N PHE A 106 -25.96 0.48 3.53
CA PHE A 106 -25.03 -0.64 3.43
C PHE A 106 -25.28 -1.70 4.50
N ALA A 107 -25.71 -1.31 5.70
CA ALA A 107 -26.03 -2.25 6.78
C ALA A 107 -27.20 -3.19 6.43
N LYS A 108 -28.11 -2.77 5.54
CA LYS A 108 -29.27 -3.54 5.08
C LYS A 108 -28.98 -4.41 3.85
N GLU A 109 -27.80 -4.28 3.24
CA GLU A 109 -27.41 -5.15 2.13
C GLU A 109 -27.30 -6.61 2.54
N ALA A 110 -27.44 -7.50 1.55
CA ALA A 110 -27.34 -8.93 1.78
C ALA A 110 -25.99 -9.28 2.44
N VAL A 111 -26.03 -10.11 3.49
CA VAL A 111 -24.86 -10.44 4.32
C VAL A 111 -23.70 -10.97 3.48
N TRP A 112 -23.97 -11.75 2.44
CA TRP A 112 -22.94 -12.30 1.56
C TRP A 112 -22.18 -11.21 0.79
N LYS A 113 -22.86 -10.13 0.35
CA LYS A 113 -22.20 -9.00 -0.34
C LYS A 113 -21.28 -8.27 0.62
N ARG A 114 -21.78 -7.97 1.82
CA ARG A 114 -21.00 -7.32 2.88
C ARG A 114 -19.78 -8.15 3.25
N LEU A 115 -19.95 -9.46 3.40
CA LEU A 115 -18.87 -10.39 3.67
C LEU A 115 -17.83 -10.41 2.55
N LEU A 116 -18.26 -10.51 1.28
CA LEU A 116 -17.33 -10.47 0.13
C LEU A 116 -16.53 -9.17 0.10
N ILE A 117 -17.18 -8.02 0.32
CA ILE A 117 -16.51 -6.72 0.35
C ILE A 117 -15.48 -6.68 1.47
N VAL A 118 -15.84 -7.05 2.70
CA VAL A 118 -14.93 -7.04 3.86
C VAL A 118 -13.75 -7.99 3.67
N LEU A 119 -13.95 -9.15 3.06
CA LEU A 119 -12.86 -10.09 2.78
C LEU A 119 -11.97 -9.65 1.60
N ALA A 120 -12.48 -8.82 0.70
CA ALA A 120 -11.74 -8.43 -0.49
C ALA A 120 -10.45 -7.67 -0.18
N GLY A 121 -10.45 -6.77 0.81
CA GLY A 121 -9.24 -6.02 1.18
C GLY A 121 -8.05 -6.93 1.53
N PRO A 122 -8.19 -7.83 2.53
CA PRO A 122 -7.15 -8.82 2.83
C PRO A 122 -6.77 -9.71 1.65
N LEU A 123 -7.74 -10.17 0.85
CA LEU A 123 -7.47 -11.00 -0.31
C LEU A 123 -6.62 -10.29 -1.37
N PHE A 124 -6.87 -9.00 -1.62
CA PHE A 124 -6.06 -8.21 -2.55
C PHE A 124 -4.62 -8.04 -2.05
N ASN A 125 -4.40 -7.95 -0.75
CA ASN A 125 -3.03 -7.94 -0.20
C ASN A 125 -2.33 -9.30 -0.38
N ILE A 126 -3.06 -10.42 -0.25
CA ILE A 126 -2.49 -11.75 -0.54
C ILE A 126 -2.13 -11.86 -2.02
N ILE A 127 -3.00 -11.41 -2.91
CA ILE A 127 -2.74 -11.37 -4.37
C ILE A 127 -1.49 -10.52 -4.66
N LEU A 128 -1.39 -9.34 -4.04
CA LEU A 128 -0.24 -8.46 -4.17
C LEU A 128 1.05 -9.15 -3.67
N ALA A 129 1.00 -9.83 -2.53
CA ALA A 129 2.15 -10.56 -2.01
C ALA A 129 2.62 -11.64 -3.00
N VAL A 130 1.70 -12.48 -3.48
CA VAL A 130 2.01 -13.50 -4.50
C VAL A 130 2.62 -12.88 -5.75
N PHE A 131 2.06 -11.76 -6.22
CA PHE A 131 2.57 -11.03 -7.38
C PHE A 131 4.00 -10.50 -7.17
N ILE A 132 4.28 -9.87 -6.02
CA ILE A 132 5.61 -9.36 -5.67
C ILE A 132 6.63 -10.50 -5.57
N PHE A 133 6.28 -11.60 -4.89
CA PHE A 133 7.17 -12.75 -4.77
C PHE A 133 7.44 -13.43 -6.12
N ALA A 134 6.44 -13.53 -6.98
CA ALA A 134 6.63 -14.06 -8.34
C ALA A 134 7.58 -13.17 -9.16
N LEU A 135 7.42 -11.85 -9.11
CA LEU A 135 8.34 -10.92 -9.76
C LEU A 135 9.76 -11.01 -9.20
N ALA A 136 9.91 -11.10 -7.89
CA ALA A 136 11.22 -11.27 -7.27
C ALA A 136 11.91 -12.58 -7.71
N ALA A 137 11.14 -13.67 -7.85
CA ALA A 137 11.67 -14.93 -8.38
C ALA A 137 12.11 -14.83 -9.84
N MET A 138 11.43 -14.01 -10.66
CA MET A 138 11.81 -13.78 -12.07
C MET A 138 13.05 -12.89 -12.22
N VAL A 139 13.20 -11.88 -11.36
CA VAL A 139 14.39 -10.99 -11.36
C VAL A 139 15.63 -11.74 -10.83
N GLY A 140 15.41 -12.75 -9.99
CA GLY A 140 16.46 -13.48 -9.30
C GLY A 140 16.93 -12.70 -8.07
N TRP A 141 17.47 -13.43 -7.11
CA TRP A 141 18.15 -12.83 -5.96
C TRP A 141 19.64 -12.71 -6.29
N PRO A 142 20.33 -11.63 -5.86
CA PRO A 142 21.78 -11.58 -6.00
C PRO A 142 22.37 -12.76 -5.21
N GLU A 143 22.77 -13.79 -5.94
CA GLU A 143 23.47 -14.94 -5.38
C GLU A 143 24.84 -14.46 -4.91
N ILE A 144 25.15 -14.68 -3.64
CA ILE A 144 26.52 -14.53 -3.16
C ILE A 144 27.30 -15.67 -3.82
N SER A 145 28.04 -15.37 -4.88
CA SER A 145 28.91 -16.35 -5.51
C SER A 145 29.94 -16.88 -4.50
N GLU A 146 30.30 -18.15 -4.61
CA GLU A 146 31.35 -18.78 -3.78
C GLU A 146 32.68 -17.99 -3.83
N GLU A 147 32.93 -17.30 -4.93
CA GLU A 147 34.08 -16.42 -5.16
C GLU A 147 34.08 -15.18 -4.25
N ASN A 148 32.91 -14.58 -3.98
CA ASN A 148 32.76 -13.52 -2.99
C ASN A 148 32.95 -14.04 -1.57
N TYR A 149 32.55 -15.27 -1.28
CA TYR A 149 32.69 -15.85 0.06
C TYR A 149 34.15 -16.12 0.44
N LYS A 150 34.98 -16.53 -0.53
CA LYS A 150 36.41 -16.81 -0.33
C LYS A 150 37.30 -15.57 -0.24
N THR A 151 36.79 -14.42 -0.67
CA THR A 151 37.52 -13.13 -0.66
C THR A 151 37.15 -12.23 0.51
N LEU A 152 36.07 -12.56 1.24
CA LEU A 152 35.76 -11.90 2.50
C LEU A 152 36.84 -12.24 3.55
N PRO A 153 37.48 -11.24 4.19
CA PRO A 153 38.40 -11.52 5.27
C PRO A 153 37.65 -12.24 6.39
N ALA A 154 38.22 -13.32 6.91
CA ALA A 154 37.65 -14.01 8.06
C ALA A 154 37.53 -13.02 9.23
N THR A 155 36.32 -12.58 9.53
CA THR A 155 36.02 -11.73 10.68
C THR A 155 35.61 -12.62 11.84
N VAL A 156 36.49 -12.70 12.85
CA VAL A 156 36.15 -13.33 14.12
C VAL A 156 35.21 -12.40 14.87
N ASN A 157 33.89 -12.67 14.80
CA ASN A 157 32.87 -11.83 15.44
C ASN A 157 32.95 -11.86 16.97
N ALA A 158 33.43 -12.96 17.55
CA ALA A 158 33.76 -13.08 18.97
C ALA A 158 34.73 -14.24 19.18
N VAL A 159 35.71 -14.06 20.06
CA VAL A 159 36.49 -15.17 20.64
C VAL A 159 35.87 -15.46 22.00
N VAL A 160 35.32 -16.66 22.17
CA VAL A 160 34.84 -17.09 23.48
C VAL A 160 36.07 -17.51 24.31
N PRO A 161 36.31 -16.92 25.49
CA PRO A 161 37.41 -17.34 26.35
C PRO A 161 37.26 -18.82 26.73
N ASP A 162 38.38 -19.56 26.77
CA ASP A 162 38.45 -20.96 27.19
C ASP A 162 37.63 -21.97 26.34
N GLN A 163 37.30 -21.61 25.09
CA GLN A 163 36.88 -22.56 24.07
C GLN A 163 38.03 -22.75 23.06
N PRO A 164 38.43 -23.99 22.71
CA PRO A 164 39.45 -24.23 21.69
C PRO A 164 39.01 -23.72 20.31
#